data_AF-A0A815DLN8-F1
#
_entry.id   AF-A0A815DLN8-F1
#
_cell.length_a   1.000
_cell.length_b   1.000
_cell.length_c   1.000
_cell.angle_alpha   90.00
_cell.angle_beta   90.00
_cell.angle_gamma   90.00
#
_symmetry.space_group_name_H-M   'P 1'
#
loop_
_entity.id
_entity.type
_entity.pdbx_description
1 polymer ?
#
loop_
_entity_poly.entity_id
_entity_poly.type
_entity_poly.pdbx_seq_one_letter_code
_entity_poly.pdbx_strand_id
1 'polypeptide(L)'
;MSLWSHRTQIFVLYGGFPLAAISLIGCIMNIITFSSVRMYRSRSCTFYLSIAAVARCLHILVAGLSRVLAIGFNIDPTVTCECLATVDSFSMTSLLVNIRRWSNIKRAHQIVVCVILFWALHNLPNIIFFNLNANSCVSSSSIWSFYVNYIINWALNLIIPLTICTVFGILTYRNIRTLKATNQLQRAERQLTHMIFGQLIVIISPIMIYVAYFIYASSMTTLNKTTEQNAFEYFIYNVVNIIFAFIYGVCIIFYRHNMLSIPSNAVSFIKSQKGNKMLVMNDYIFKFNKTVGPTKYYRCKHSRCIVTLHTDLNDVISKFNEAAKNRAKLETTLIPQIYDEEAIRFDMSKLTIAALPSEREMSSTLNKARRLQTPAIPGTQIFEIPEFYTKTLKNLPFYVSTN
;
A
#
# COMPACT_ATOMS: atom_id res chain seq x y z
N MET A 1 4.25 -46.15 -26.67
CA MET A 1 3.98 -45.05 -25.72
C MET A 1 5.05 -45.12 -24.63
N SER A 2 5.81 -44.04 -24.38
CA SER A 2 6.94 -44.08 -23.45
C SER A 2 6.47 -44.10 -21.98
N LEU A 3 7.23 -44.76 -21.11
CA LEU A 3 6.98 -44.81 -19.66
C LEU A 3 6.81 -43.40 -19.05
N TRP A 4 7.57 -42.43 -19.54
CA TRP A 4 7.52 -41.03 -19.14
C TRP A 4 6.17 -40.36 -19.47
N SER A 5 5.56 -40.70 -20.61
CA SER A 5 4.24 -40.17 -20.97
C SER A 5 3.17 -40.61 -19.96
N HIS A 6 3.20 -41.89 -19.55
CA HIS A 6 2.27 -42.41 -18.55
C HIS A 6 2.50 -41.77 -17.18
N ARG A 7 3.77 -41.64 -16.74
CA ARG A 7 4.13 -40.95 -15.49
C ARG A 7 3.69 -39.49 -15.47
N THR A 8 3.81 -38.79 -16.60
CA THR A 8 3.37 -37.40 -16.73
C THR A 8 1.85 -37.27 -16.56
N GLN A 9 1.07 -38.18 -17.14
CA GLN A 9 -0.39 -38.17 -16.99
C GLN A 9 -0.81 -38.40 -15.53
N ILE A 10 -0.22 -39.39 -14.86
CA ILE A 10 -0.46 -39.65 -13.43
C ILE A 10 -0.09 -38.40 -12.62
N PHE A 11 1.10 -37.83 -12.83
CA PHE A 11 1.54 -36.67 -12.06
C PHE A 11 0.64 -35.45 -12.25
N VAL A 12 0.23 -35.16 -13.49
CA VAL A 12 -0.69 -34.05 -13.78
C VAL A 12 -2.07 -34.29 -13.18
N LEU A 13 -2.59 -35.52 -13.23
CA LEU A 13 -3.89 -35.87 -12.68
C LEU A 13 -3.89 -35.82 -11.14
N TYR A 14 -2.96 -36.49 -10.48
CA TYR A 14 -2.94 -36.58 -9.02
C TYR A 14 -2.31 -35.37 -8.33
N GLY A 15 -1.37 -34.69 -8.99
CA GLY A 15 -0.74 -33.48 -8.47
C GLY A 15 -1.49 -32.21 -8.87
N GLY A 16 -1.84 -32.08 -10.16
CA GLY A 16 -2.41 -30.84 -10.70
C GLY A 16 -3.78 -30.49 -10.13
N PHE A 17 -4.71 -31.45 -10.03
CA PHE A 17 -6.07 -31.18 -9.55
C PHE A 17 -6.14 -30.72 -8.08
N PRO A 18 -5.50 -31.40 -7.11
CA PRO A 18 -5.48 -30.92 -5.73
C PRO A 18 -4.84 -29.54 -5.58
N LEU A 19 -3.76 -29.27 -6.32
CA LEU A 19 -3.09 -27.96 -6.28
C LEU A 19 -3.97 -26.87 -6.88
N ALA A 20 -4.69 -27.15 -7.97
CA ALA A 20 -5.68 -26.23 -8.54
C ALA A 20 -6.82 -25.94 -7.56
N ALA A 21 -7.33 -26.96 -6.85
CA ALA A 21 -8.37 -26.79 -5.83
C ALA A 21 -7.89 -25.91 -4.65
N ILE A 22 -6.70 -26.17 -4.11
CA ILE A 22 -6.10 -25.35 -3.04
C ILE A 22 -5.92 -23.90 -3.50
N SER A 23 -5.44 -23.72 -4.73
CA SER A 23 -5.21 -22.40 -5.32
C SER A 23 -6.53 -21.63 -5.49
N LEU A 24 -7.59 -22.31 -5.95
CA LEU A 24 -8.92 -21.74 -6.10
C LEU A 24 -9.51 -21.33 -4.74
N ILE A 25 -9.43 -22.23 -3.75
CA ILE A 25 -9.97 -22.00 -2.40
C ILE A 25 -9.46 -20.70 -1.82
N GLY A 26 -8.16 -20.43 -1.92
CA GLY A 26 -7.70 -19.18 -1.33
C GLY A 26 -7.59 -17.98 -2.26
N CYS A 27 -7.74 -18.12 -3.57
CA CYS A 27 -8.19 -16.99 -4.38
C CYS A 27 -9.56 -16.49 -3.86
N ILE A 28 -10.49 -17.41 -3.59
CA ILE A 28 -11.81 -17.08 -3.00
C ILE A 28 -11.64 -16.47 -1.60
N MET A 29 -10.79 -17.04 -0.75
CA MET A 29 -10.53 -16.45 0.58
C MET A 29 -9.96 -15.04 0.50
N ASN A 30 -9.02 -14.77 -0.41
CA ASN A 30 -8.46 -13.42 -0.60
C ASN A 30 -9.56 -12.42 -1.02
N ILE A 31 -10.42 -12.82 -1.96
CA ILE A 31 -11.56 -12.01 -2.40
C ILE A 31 -12.50 -11.72 -1.21
N ILE A 32 -12.84 -12.73 -0.40
CA ILE A 32 -13.67 -12.57 0.79
C ILE A 32 -12.99 -11.64 1.81
N THR A 33 -11.70 -11.82 2.10
CA THR A 33 -10.95 -11.00 3.05
C THR A 33 -10.91 -9.53 2.62
N PHE A 34 -10.61 -9.25 1.35
CA PHE A 34 -10.55 -7.88 0.85
C PHE A 34 -11.93 -7.23 0.71
N SER A 35 -12.98 -8.03 0.47
CA SER A 35 -14.36 -7.53 0.34
C SER A 35 -15.08 -7.34 1.68
N SER A 36 -14.80 -8.18 2.67
CA SER A 36 -15.49 -8.16 3.97
C SER A 36 -15.08 -6.97 4.84
N VAL A 37 -13.81 -6.56 4.81
CA VAL A 37 -13.30 -5.50 5.68
C VAL A 37 -13.47 -4.13 5.02
N ARG A 38 -14.29 -3.26 5.63
CA ARG A 38 -14.58 -1.90 5.13
C ARG A 38 -13.30 -1.07 4.91
N MET A 39 -12.31 -1.18 5.80
CA MET A 39 -11.05 -0.45 5.70
C MET A 39 -10.25 -0.81 4.43
N TYR A 40 -10.36 -2.05 3.97
CA TYR A 40 -9.68 -2.54 2.77
C TYR A 40 -10.38 -2.08 1.50
N ARG A 41 -11.72 -2.10 1.46
CA ARG A 41 -12.49 -1.64 0.31
C ARG A 41 -12.27 -0.18 -0.06
N SER A 42 -11.87 0.66 0.89
CA SER A 42 -11.59 2.08 0.62
C SER A 42 -10.18 2.36 0.07
N ARG A 43 -9.28 1.37 0.07
CA ARG A 43 -7.89 1.55 -0.37
C ARG A 43 -7.69 1.00 -1.79
N SER A 44 -7.05 1.78 -2.65
CA SER A 44 -6.73 1.40 -4.05
C SER A 44 -5.79 0.19 -4.12
N CYS A 45 -4.78 0.09 -3.26
CA CYS A 45 -3.85 -1.04 -3.25
C CYS A 45 -4.59 -2.36 -3.01
N THR A 46 -5.49 -2.38 -2.03
CA THR A 46 -6.29 -3.58 -1.76
C THR A 46 -7.27 -3.89 -2.89
N PHE A 47 -7.76 -2.87 -3.59
CA PHE A 47 -8.55 -3.06 -4.81
C PHE A 47 -7.73 -3.74 -5.92
N TYR A 48 -6.50 -3.31 -6.20
CA TYR A 48 -5.62 -3.99 -7.16
C TYR A 48 -5.34 -5.44 -6.79
N LEU A 49 -5.08 -5.72 -5.50
CA LEU A 49 -4.87 -7.09 -5.02
C LEU A 49 -6.14 -7.96 -5.12
N SER A 50 -7.32 -7.37 -4.91
CA SER A 50 -8.59 -8.05 -5.12
C SER A 50 -8.81 -8.40 -6.59
N ILE A 51 -8.56 -7.46 -7.51
CA ILE A 51 -8.63 -7.70 -8.95
C ILE A 51 -7.61 -8.76 -9.39
N ALA A 52 -6.38 -8.73 -8.86
CA ALA A 52 -5.38 -9.77 -9.11
C ALA A 52 -5.88 -11.15 -8.64
N ALA A 53 -6.51 -11.24 -7.46
CA ALA A 53 -7.10 -12.48 -6.96
C ALA A 53 -8.26 -12.98 -7.84
N VAL A 54 -9.12 -12.08 -8.33
CA VAL A 54 -10.20 -12.42 -9.29
C VAL A 54 -9.61 -12.91 -10.60
N ALA A 55 -8.61 -12.23 -11.14
CA ALA A 55 -7.94 -12.62 -12.38
C ALA A 55 -7.24 -13.98 -12.23
N ARG A 56 -6.57 -14.26 -11.11
CA ARG A 56 -6.01 -15.59 -10.81
C ARG A 56 -7.10 -16.66 -10.69
N CYS A 57 -8.21 -16.35 -10.05
CA CYS A 57 -9.36 -17.26 -9.95
C CYS A 57 -9.90 -17.62 -11.35
N LEU A 58 -10.12 -16.62 -12.19
CA LEU A 58 -10.53 -16.81 -13.58
C LEU A 58 -9.47 -17.58 -14.36
N HIS A 59 -8.19 -17.26 -14.20
CA HIS A 59 -7.11 -17.98 -14.85
C HIS A 59 -7.08 -19.45 -14.44
N ILE A 60 -7.23 -19.79 -13.15
CA ILE A 60 -7.28 -21.18 -12.69
C ILE A 60 -8.52 -21.90 -13.24
N LEU A 61 -9.68 -21.25 -13.24
CA LEU A 61 -10.91 -21.84 -13.78
C LEU A 61 -10.80 -22.06 -15.30
N VAL A 62 -10.33 -21.06 -16.05
CA VAL A 62 -10.17 -21.14 -17.50
C VAL A 62 -9.03 -22.08 -17.89
N ALA A 63 -7.87 -22.02 -17.24
CA ALA A 63 -6.73 -22.92 -17.51
C ALA A 63 -7.03 -24.37 -17.09
N GLY A 64 -7.74 -24.56 -15.98
CA GLY A 64 -8.22 -25.85 -15.53
C GLY A 64 -9.27 -26.46 -16.46
N LEU A 65 -10.15 -25.63 -17.04
CA LEU A 65 -11.13 -26.04 -18.05
C LEU A 65 -10.53 -26.14 -19.46
N SER A 66 -9.40 -25.49 -19.73
CA SER A 66 -8.78 -25.44 -21.05
C SER A 66 -7.25 -25.39 -20.96
N ARG A 67 -6.64 -26.56 -21.01
CA ARG A 67 -5.20 -26.73 -21.28
C ARG A 67 -4.78 -26.05 -22.61
N VAL A 68 -5.75 -25.74 -23.48
CA VAL A 68 -5.59 -25.12 -24.80
C VAL A 68 -5.59 -23.58 -24.76
N LEU A 69 -6.40 -22.92 -23.93
CA LEU A 69 -6.42 -21.44 -23.89
C LEU A 69 -5.26 -20.87 -23.04
N ALA A 70 -4.85 -21.58 -21.99
CA ALA A 70 -3.74 -21.14 -21.13
C ALA A 70 -2.38 -21.17 -21.84
N ILE A 71 -2.14 -22.18 -22.68
CA ILE A 71 -0.89 -22.28 -23.47
C ILE A 71 -0.92 -21.30 -24.67
N GLY A 72 -2.10 -21.04 -25.24
CA GLY A 72 -2.22 -20.24 -26.47
C GLY A 72 -2.28 -18.72 -26.26
N PHE A 73 -2.89 -18.24 -25.16
CA PHE A 73 -3.21 -16.82 -25.03
C PHE A 73 -2.35 -16.03 -24.07
N ASN A 74 -1.67 -16.66 -23.10
CA ASN A 74 -0.68 -16.02 -22.21
C ASN A 74 -1.12 -14.65 -21.64
N ILE A 75 -2.43 -14.47 -21.42
CA ILE A 75 -3.01 -13.25 -20.85
C ILE A 75 -2.82 -13.33 -19.34
N ASP A 76 -1.83 -12.63 -18.81
CA ASP A 76 -1.64 -12.54 -17.36
C ASP A 76 -1.68 -11.09 -16.84
N PRO A 77 -2.89 -10.50 -16.64
CA PRO A 77 -3.02 -9.20 -16.02
C PRO A 77 -2.62 -9.22 -14.54
N THR A 78 -2.39 -10.39 -13.93
CA THR A 78 -2.15 -10.50 -12.49
C THR A 78 -0.83 -9.84 -12.11
N VAL A 79 0.24 -10.11 -12.86
CA VAL A 79 1.56 -9.53 -12.63
C VAL A 79 1.54 -8.01 -12.80
N THR A 80 0.81 -7.50 -13.78
CA THR A 80 0.65 -6.04 -13.96
C THR A 80 -0.12 -5.41 -12.80
N CYS A 81 -1.21 -6.05 -12.34
CA CYS A 81 -1.98 -5.56 -11.20
C CYS A 81 -1.15 -5.56 -9.90
N GLU A 82 -0.25 -6.52 -9.71
CA GLU A 82 0.67 -6.54 -8.58
C GLU A 82 1.70 -5.42 -8.66
N CYS A 83 2.29 -5.18 -9.84
CA CYS A 83 3.17 -4.05 -10.07
C CYS A 83 2.45 -2.75 -9.70
N LEU A 84 1.22 -2.57 -10.17
CA LEU A 84 0.39 -1.41 -9.83
C LEU A 84 0.08 -1.34 -8.33
N ALA A 85 -0.15 -2.47 -7.65
CA ALA A 85 -0.33 -2.50 -6.21
C ALA A 85 0.92 -2.04 -5.44
N THR A 86 2.13 -2.38 -5.91
CA THR A 86 3.39 -1.89 -5.31
C THR A 86 3.62 -0.40 -5.56
N VAL A 87 3.34 0.09 -6.77
CA VAL A 87 3.41 1.53 -7.12
C VAL A 87 2.39 2.32 -6.31
N ASP A 88 1.19 1.79 -6.15
CA ASP A 88 0.13 2.42 -5.36
C ASP A 88 0.49 2.44 -3.87
N SER A 89 1.08 1.35 -3.35
CA SER A 89 1.59 1.29 -1.97
C SER A 89 2.68 2.34 -1.70
N PHE A 90 3.59 2.53 -2.66
CA PHE A 90 4.56 3.62 -2.61
C PHE A 90 3.87 4.98 -2.62
N SER A 91 2.87 5.16 -3.50
CA SER A 91 2.15 6.41 -3.63
C SER A 91 1.40 6.78 -2.34
N MET A 92 0.74 5.81 -1.70
CA MET A 92 0.07 5.97 -0.40
C MET A 92 1.05 6.38 0.70
N THR A 93 2.21 5.73 0.76
CA THR A 93 3.22 5.94 1.82
C THR A 93 4.09 7.17 1.57
N SER A 94 4.03 7.78 0.39
CA SER A 94 4.82 8.96 0.06
C SER A 94 4.49 10.14 0.98
N LEU A 95 5.53 10.91 1.33
CA LEU A 95 5.42 12.15 2.10
C LEU A 95 4.84 13.30 1.25
N LEU A 96 4.91 13.20 -0.07
CA LEU A 96 4.43 14.23 -0.99
C LEU A 96 2.94 14.06 -1.24
N VAL A 97 2.15 15.07 -0.84
CA VAL A 97 0.68 15.09 -1.00
C VAL A 97 0.27 14.88 -2.46
N ASN A 98 1.01 15.45 -3.41
CA ASN A 98 0.75 15.31 -4.85
C ASN A 98 0.84 13.85 -5.32
N ILE A 99 1.83 13.10 -4.82
CA ILE A 99 2.00 11.67 -5.15
C ILE A 99 0.90 10.86 -4.46
N ARG A 100 0.57 11.17 -3.20
CA ARG A 100 -0.50 10.46 -2.49
C ARG A 100 -1.86 10.60 -3.17
N ARG A 101 -2.16 11.77 -3.74
CA ARG A 101 -3.40 12.02 -4.49
C ARG A 101 -3.58 11.12 -5.72
N TRP A 102 -2.50 10.54 -6.25
CA TRP A 102 -2.60 9.58 -7.36
C TRP A 102 -3.23 8.25 -6.92
N SER A 103 -3.07 7.89 -5.65
CA SER A 103 -3.63 6.70 -5.03
C SER A 103 -5.11 6.86 -4.67
N ASN A 104 -5.91 7.25 -5.68
CA ASN A 104 -7.35 7.41 -5.54
C ASN A 104 -8.07 6.18 -6.11
N ILE A 105 -9.01 5.64 -5.35
CA ILE A 105 -9.82 4.49 -5.78
C ILE A 105 -10.49 4.70 -7.14
N LYS A 106 -10.95 5.92 -7.47
CA LYS A 106 -11.58 6.21 -8.77
C LYS A 106 -10.60 6.07 -9.94
N ARG A 107 -9.35 6.53 -9.75
CA ARG A 107 -8.28 6.36 -10.74
C ARG A 107 -7.86 4.91 -10.85
N ALA A 108 -7.84 4.18 -9.74
CA ALA A 108 -7.51 2.76 -9.74
C ALA A 108 -8.47 1.96 -10.63
N HIS A 109 -9.78 2.24 -10.60
CA HIS A 109 -10.75 1.62 -11.51
C HIS A 109 -10.44 1.94 -12.98
N GLN A 110 -10.15 3.20 -13.30
CA GLN A 110 -9.80 3.60 -14.68
C GLN A 110 -8.53 2.89 -15.17
N ILE A 111 -7.49 2.84 -14.34
CA ILE A 111 -6.22 2.16 -14.66
C ILE A 111 -6.47 0.66 -14.90
N VAL A 112 -7.25 -0.01 -14.06
CA VAL A 112 -7.57 -1.44 -14.23
C VAL A 112 -8.28 -1.69 -15.56
N VAL A 113 -9.25 -0.86 -15.94
CA VAL A 113 -9.94 -0.98 -17.23
C VAL A 113 -8.95 -0.81 -18.39
N CYS A 114 -8.06 0.19 -18.32
CA CYS A 114 -7.02 0.39 -19.33
C CYS A 114 -6.06 -0.82 -19.43
N VAL A 115 -5.67 -1.41 -18.30
CA VAL A 115 -4.80 -2.60 -18.27
C VAL A 115 -5.50 -3.80 -18.91
N ILE A 116 -6.78 -4.03 -18.60
CA ILE A 116 -7.55 -5.14 -19.19
C ILE A 116 -7.66 -4.94 -20.71
N LEU A 117 -7.99 -3.73 -21.17
CA LEU A 117 -8.06 -3.42 -22.61
C LEU A 117 -6.71 -3.58 -23.30
N PHE A 118 -5.63 -3.11 -22.67
CA PHE A 118 -4.27 -3.27 -23.18
C PHE A 118 -3.92 -4.74 -23.39
N TRP A 119 -4.14 -5.59 -22.38
CA TRP A 119 -3.83 -7.02 -22.48
C TRP A 119 -4.75 -7.75 -23.46
N ALA A 120 -6.03 -7.35 -23.57
CA ALA A 120 -6.92 -7.91 -24.58
C ALA A 120 -6.44 -7.59 -26.00
N LEU A 121 -6.07 -6.34 -26.27
CA LEU A 121 -5.55 -5.91 -27.57
C LEU A 121 -4.18 -6.54 -27.89
N HIS A 122 -3.29 -6.59 -26.90
CA HIS A 122 -1.94 -7.17 -27.06
C HIS A 122 -1.98 -8.65 -27.45
N ASN A 123 -3.01 -9.39 -27.01
CA ASN A 123 -3.15 -10.81 -27.27
C ASN A 123 -3.97 -11.13 -28.54
N LEU A 124 -4.52 -10.12 -29.23
CA LEU A 124 -5.18 -10.32 -30.53
C LEU A 124 -4.31 -11.04 -31.58
N PRO A 125 -3.01 -10.74 -31.71
CA PRO A 125 -2.19 -11.41 -32.72
C PRO A 125 -2.02 -12.91 -32.47
N ASN A 126 -2.22 -13.40 -31.24
CA ASN A 126 -2.24 -14.86 -31.00
C ASN A 126 -3.33 -15.56 -31.80
N ILE A 127 -4.46 -14.89 -32.10
CA ILE A 127 -5.53 -15.46 -32.93
C ILE A 127 -5.07 -15.65 -34.38
N ILE A 128 -4.18 -14.77 -34.87
CA ILE A 128 -3.73 -14.75 -36.27
C ILE A 128 -2.51 -15.67 -36.47
N PHE A 129 -1.58 -15.69 -35.52
CA PHE A 129 -0.29 -16.37 -35.67
C PHE A 129 -0.25 -17.78 -35.08
N PHE A 130 -1.31 -18.28 -34.47
CA PHE A 130 -1.37 -19.67 -34.03
C PHE A 130 -2.19 -20.52 -34.99
N ASN A 131 -1.57 -21.59 -35.48
CA ASN A 131 -2.22 -22.59 -36.29
C ASN A 131 -2.53 -23.83 -35.47
N LEU A 132 -3.76 -24.34 -35.63
CA LEU A 132 -4.18 -25.61 -35.09
C LEU A 132 -3.66 -26.73 -36.01
N ASN A 133 -2.59 -27.40 -35.59
CA ASN A 133 -2.19 -28.68 -36.16
C ASN A 133 -2.90 -29.82 -35.42
N ALA A 134 -3.08 -30.96 -36.09
CA ALA A 134 -3.91 -32.09 -35.61
C ALA A 134 -3.72 -32.47 -34.13
N ASN A 135 -2.50 -32.33 -33.59
CA ASN A 135 -2.18 -32.66 -32.19
C ASN A 135 -1.53 -31.50 -31.41
N SER A 136 -1.36 -30.32 -32.00
CA SER A 136 -0.63 -29.23 -31.34
C SER A 136 -1.02 -27.84 -31.87
N CYS A 137 -1.01 -26.85 -30.98
CA CYS A 137 -1.11 -25.45 -31.35
C CYS A 137 0.31 -24.91 -31.48
N VAL A 138 0.73 -24.54 -32.69
CA VAL A 138 2.08 -24.07 -32.98
C VAL A 138 2.00 -22.70 -33.63
N SER A 139 2.93 -21.81 -33.27
CA SER A 139 3.02 -20.52 -33.95
C SER A 139 3.47 -20.71 -35.41
N SER A 140 2.76 -20.07 -36.33
CA SER A 140 3.05 -20.09 -37.76
C SER A 140 4.28 -19.27 -38.15
N SER A 141 4.67 -18.29 -37.32
CA SER A 141 5.72 -17.33 -37.60
C SER A 141 6.87 -17.46 -36.60
N SER A 142 8.09 -17.62 -37.09
CA SER A 142 9.31 -17.62 -36.27
C SER A 142 9.50 -16.29 -35.54
N ILE A 143 9.14 -15.17 -36.19
CA ILE A 143 9.19 -13.83 -35.61
C ILE A 143 8.22 -13.70 -34.44
N TRP A 144 6.99 -14.21 -34.59
CA TRP A 144 6.01 -14.20 -33.51
C TRP A 144 6.45 -15.09 -32.35
N SER A 145 6.99 -16.27 -32.64
CA SER A 145 7.57 -17.15 -31.63
C SER A 145 8.68 -16.46 -30.84
N PHE A 146 9.59 -15.75 -31.52
CA PHE A 146 10.62 -14.95 -30.86
C PHE A 146 10.00 -13.85 -29.98
N TYR A 147 9.02 -13.12 -30.49
CA TYR A 147 8.34 -12.05 -29.76
C TYR A 147 7.67 -12.56 -28.47
N VAL A 148 6.88 -13.63 -28.55
CA VAL A 148 6.21 -14.24 -27.38
C VAL A 148 7.24 -14.76 -26.38
N ASN A 149 8.24 -15.50 -26.87
CA ASN A 149 9.18 -16.19 -26.00
C ASN A 149 10.18 -15.26 -25.32
N TYR A 150 10.65 -14.20 -25.98
CA TYR A 150 11.67 -13.32 -25.41
C TYR A 150 11.11 -11.97 -24.97
N ILE A 151 10.19 -11.36 -25.70
CA ILE A 151 9.66 -10.04 -25.31
C ILE A 151 8.56 -10.21 -24.26
N ILE A 152 7.54 -11.02 -24.54
CA ILE A 152 6.42 -11.17 -23.60
C ILE A 152 6.88 -11.90 -22.34
N ASN A 153 7.40 -13.12 -22.49
CA ASN A 153 7.72 -13.96 -21.33
C ASN A 153 8.87 -13.43 -20.48
N TRP A 154 9.92 -12.85 -21.07
CA TRP A 154 11.05 -12.34 -20.28
C TRP A 154 10.93 -10.89 -19.93
N ALA A 155 10.77 -10.01 -20.93
CA ALA A 155 10.80 -8.59 -20.65
C ALA A 155 9.54 -8.17 -19.88
N LEU A 156 8.35 -8.48 -20.41
CA LEU A 156 7.08 -8.02 -19.83
C LEU A 156 6.63 -8.80 -18.60
N ASN A 157 6.84 -10.12 -18.54
CA ASN A 157 6.36 -10.94 -17.42
C ASN A 157 7.39 -11.14 -16.29
N LEU A 158 8.70 -11.00 -16.55
CA LEU A 158 9.75 -11.16 -15.52
C LEU A 158 10.48 -9.85 -15.20
N ILE A 159 11.23 -9.30 -16.16
CA ILE A 159 12.23 -8.25 -15.88
C ILE A 159 11.54 -6.96 -15.44
N ILE A 160 10.53 -6.50 -16.18
CA ILE A 160 9.81 -5.27 -15.86
C ILE A 160 9.09 -5.40 -14.51
N PRO A 161 8.31 -6.46 -14.24
CA PRO A 161 7.67 -6.64 -12.94
C PRO A 161 8.65 -6.72 -11.77
N LEU A 162 9.72 -7.49 -11.93
CA LEU A 162 10.75 -7.63 -10.90
C LEU A 162 11.39 -6.28 -10.57
N THR A 163 11.74 -5.49 -11.59
CA THR A 163 12.38 -4.18 -11.40
C THR A 163 11.42 -3.18 -10.75
N ILE A 164 10.18 -3.08 -11.23
CA ILE A 164 9.15 -2.19 -10.64
C ILE A 164 8.92 -2.57 -9.18
N CYS A 165 8.61 -3.83 -8.90
CA CYS A 165 8.29 -4.27 -7.55
C CYS A 165 9.47 -4.12 -6.59
N THR A 166 10.70 -4.35 -7.05
CA THR A 166 11.91 -4.16 -6.23
C THR A 166 12.12 -2.69 -5.90
N VAL A 167 12.10 -1.81 -6.90
CA VAL A 167 12.32 -0.36 -6.72
C VAL A 167 11.23 0.24 -5.83
N PHE A 168 9.96 0.04 -6.18
CA PHE A 168 8.84 0.61 -5.42
C PHE A 168 8.65 -0.07 -4.06
N GLY A 169 8.96 -1.35 -3.93
CA GLY A 169 9.01 -2.04 -2.64
C GLY A 169 10.03 -1.41 -1.69
N ILE A 170 11.28 -1.22 -2.14
CA ILE A 170 12.33 -0.57 -1.35
C ILE A 170 11.94 0.86 -0.96
N LEU A 171 11.40 1.64 -1.90
CA LEU A 171 10.95 3.00 -1.62
C LEU A 171 9.81 3.04 -0.59
N THR A 172 8.83 2.13 -0.70
CA THR A 172 7.74 1.97 0.27
C THR A 172 8.28 1.66 1.66
N TYR A 173 9.24 0.72 1.75
CA TYR A 173 9.90 0.37 3.00
C TYR A 173 10.61 1.58 3.65
N ARG A 174 11.33 2.38 2.85
CA ARG A 174 12.00 3.60 3.33
C ARG A 174 11.01 4.64 3.85
N ASN A 175 9.90 4.85 3.14
CA ASN A 175 8.87 5.79 3.55
C ASN A 175 8.25 5.38 4.90
N ILE A 176 7.87 4.11 5.06
CA ILE A 176 7.30 3.58 6.31
C ILE A 176 8.26 3.70 7.49
N ARG A 177 9.58 3.49 7.25
CA ARG A 177 10.60 3.66 8.29
C ARG A 177 10.75 5.12 8.73
N THR A 178 10.50 6.07 7.82
CA THR A 178 10.58 7.51 8.10
C THR A 178 9.34 8.01 8.85
N LEU A 179 8.16 7.43 8.58
CA LEU A 179 6.87 7.75 9.20
C LEU A 179 6.70 7.30 10.68
N LYS A 180 7.79 7.08 11.43
CA LYS A 180 7.82 6.51 12.80
C LYS A 180 7.01 7.25 13.89
N ALA A 181 6.31 8.34 13.59
CA ALA A 181 5.67 9.21 14.58
C ALA A 181 4.17 8.91 14.86
N THR A 182 3.48 8.01 14.13
CA THR A 182 2.02 7.80 14.27
C THR A 182 1.61 6.30 14.38
N ASN A 183 1.28 5.86 15.60
CA ASN A 183 1.35 4.46 16.04
C ASN A 183 0.30 3.43 15.54
N GLN A 184 -0.86 3.84 15.01
CA GLN A 184 -1.94 2.87 14.67
C GLN A 184 -2.11 2.62 13.18
N LEU A 185 -2.23 3.68 12.36
CA LEU A 185 -2.33 3.54 10.90
C LEU A 185 -1.11 2.81 10.32
N GLN A 186 0.05 3.03 10.94
CA GLN A 186 1.31 2.36 10.61
C GLN A 186 1.28 0.84 10.82
N ARG A 187 0.48 0.29 11.74
CA ARG A 187 0.44 -1.17 11.97
C ARG A 187 -0.22 -1.88 10.79
N ALA A 188 -1.37 -1.40 10.35
CA ALA A 188 -2.07 -1.94 9.19
C ALA A 188 -1.22 -1.78 7.92
N GLU A 189 -0.53 -0.65 7.75
CA GLU A 189 0.36 -0.43 6.59
C GLU A 189 1.63 -1.26 6.63
N ARG A 190 2.22 -1.44 7.81
CA ARG A 190 3.36 -2.35 7.99
C ARG A 190 2.95 -3.78 7.69
N GLN A 191 1.78 -4.23 8.16
CA GLN A 191 1.25 -5.55 7.84
C GLN A 191 1.01 -5.72 6.34
N LEU A 192 0.35 -4.75 5.69
CA LEU A 192 0.13 -4.74 4.25
C LEU A 192 1.47 -4.78 3.47
N THR A 193 2.48 -4.09 3.97
CA THR A 193 3.81 -4.07 3.34
C THR A 193 4.52 -5.41 3.49
N HIS A 194 4.56 -6.00 4.70
CA HIS A 194 5.12 -7.33 4.90
C HIS A 194 4.41 -8.38 4.06
N MET A 195 3.10 -8.23 3.92
CA MET A 195 2.27 -9.07 3.08
C MET A 195 2.67 -8.97 1.61
N ILE A 196 2.78 -7.76 1.05
CA ILE A 196 3.21 -7.54 -0.35
C ILE A 196 4.64 -8.06 -0.58
N PHE A 197 5.57 -7.82 0.35
CA PHE A 197 6.93 -8.35 0.25
C PHE A 197 6.98 -9.88 0.29
N GLY A 198 6.18 -10.50 1.15
CA GLY A 198 6.04 -11.96 1.20
C GLY A 198 5.52 -12.50 -0.13
N GLN A 199 4.49 -11.88 -0.70
CA GLN A 199 3.98 -12.24 -2.03
C GLN A 199 5.05 -12.12 -3.11
N LEU A 200 5.86 -11.06 -3.09
CA LEU A 200 6.91 -10.87 -4.09
C LEU A 200 7.96 -11.99 -4.06
N ILE A 201 8.44 -12.35 -2.88
CA ILE A 201 9.41 -13.45 -2.73
C ILE A 201 8.80 -14.76 -3.25
N VAL A 202 7.56 -15.02 -2.84
CA VAL A 202 6.80 -16.20 -3.26
C VAL A 202 6.65 -16.22 -4.78
N ILE A 203 6.35 -15.11 -5.45
CA ILE A 203 6.14 -15.03 -6.90
C ILE A 203 7.44 -15.08 -7.70
N ILE A 204 8.51 -14.44 -7.22
CA ILE A 204 9.80 -14.43 -7.93
C ILE A 204 10.41 -15.84 -7.96
N SER A 205 10.30 -16.60 -6.87
CA SER A 205 10.91 -17.94 -6.77
C SER A 205 10.49 -18.94 -7.88
N PRO A 206 9.21 -19.16 -8.23
CA PRO A 206 8.79 -20.03 -9.32
C PRO A 206 9.08 -19.43 -10.70
N ILE A 207 8.96 -18.10 -10.87
CA ILE A 207 9.24 -17.46 -12.15
C ILE A 207 10.71 -17.73 -12.52
N MET A 208 11.63 -17.64 -11.55
CA MET A 208 13.05 -17.98 -11.78
C MET A 208 13.25 -19.43 -12.22
N ILE A 209 12.54 -20.40 -11.61
CA ILE A 209 12.61 -21.82 -12.01
C ILE A 209 12.04 -22.02 -13.42
N TYR A 210 10.91 -21.38 -13.73
CA TYR A 210 10.27 -21.43 -15.04
C TYR A 210 11.17 -20.86 -16.13
N VAL A 211 11.79 -19.71 -15.86
CA VAL A 211 12.71 -19.04 -16.79
C VAL A 211 13.97 -19.86 -17.00
N ALA A 212 14.56 -20.44 -15.93
CA ALA A 212 15.70 -21.33 -16.06
C ALA A 212 15.40 -22.54 -16.94
N TYR A 213 14.21 -23.15 -16.79
CA TYR A 213 13.76 -24.20 -17.69
C TYR A 213 13.64 -23.72 -19.14
N PHE A 214 13.14 -22.51 -19.37
CA PHE A 214 12.98 -21.95 -20.72
C PHE A 214 14.32 -21.66 -21.41
N ILE A 215 15.33 -21.18 -20.66
CA ILE A 215 16.72 -21.04 -21.17
C ILE A 215 17.24 -22.40 -21.60
N TYR A 216 17.08 -23.41 -20.74
CA TYR A 216 17.51 -24.77 -21.04
C TYR A 216 16.81 -25.30 -22.30
N ALA A 217 15.48 -25.18 -22.37
CA ALA A 217 14.69 -25.68 -23.48
C ALA A 217 15.07 -25.02 -24.81
N SER A 218 15.26 -23.69 -24.81
CA SER A 218 15.69 -22.94 -26.00
C SER A 218 17.11 -23.29 -26.44
N SER A 219 18.05 -23.43 -25.50
CA SER A 219 19.45 -23.80 -25.78
C SER A 219 19.56 -25.20 -26.40
N MET A 220 18.66 -26.10 -26.01
CA MET A 220 18.67 -27.49 -26.47
C MET A 220 17.93 -27.71 -27.81
N THR A 221 17.34 -26.67 -28.43
CA THR A 221 16.60 -26.82 -29.70
C THR A 221 17.48 -27.21 -30.89
N THR A 222 18.78 -26.93 -30.83
CA THR A 222 19.75 -27.20 -31.91
C THR A 222 20.27 -28.63 -31.93
N LEU A 223 20.04 -29.40 -30.86
CA LEU A 223 20.55 -30.76 -30.70
C LEU A 223 19.50 -31.78 -31.16
N ASN A 224 19.95 -32.81 -31.88
CA ASN A 224 19.11 -33.96 -32.22
C ASN A 224 18.81 -34.77 -30.95
N LYS A 225 17.58 -34.70 -30.45
CA LYS A 225 17.13 -35.42 -29.25
C LYS A 225 16.50 -36.76 -29.58
N THR A 226 16.74 -37.75 -28.73
CA THR A 226 16.01 -39.01 -28.80
C THR A 226 14.55 -38.83 -28.35
N THR A 227 13.68 -39.73 -28.77
CA THR A 227 12.26 -39.73 -28.36
C THR A 227 12.09 -39.83 -26.84
N GLU A 228 13.00 -40.53 -26.15
CA GLU A 228 13.01 -40.62 -24.69
C GLU A 228 13.41 -39.31 -24.02
N GLN A 229 14.42 -38.61 -24.54
CA GLN A 229 14.83 -37.30 -24.05
C GLN A 229 13.69 -36.27 -24.18
N ASN A 230 13.01 -36.23 -25.33
CA ASN A 230 11.85 -35.36 -25.52
C ASN A 230 10.72 -35.66 -24.50
N ALA A 231 10.46 -36.94 -24.24
CA ALA A 231 9.43 -37.33 -23.27
C ALA A 231 9.83 -36.94 -21.82
N PHE A 232 11.10 -37.05 -21.47
CA PHE A 232 11.63 -36.63 -20.17
C PHE A 232 11.59 -35.11 -19.99
N GLU A 233 11.99 -34.34 -20.99
CA GLU A 233 11.91 -32.87 -20.94
C GLU A 233 10.46 -32.39 -20.84
N TYR A 234 9.53 -33.06 -21.51
CA TYR A 234 8.10 -32.78 -21.37
C TYR A 234 7.60 -33.09 -19.95
N PHE A 235 8.10 -34.15 -19.31
CA PHE A 235 7.81 -34.40 -17.90
C PHE A 235 8.31 -33.26 -17.01
N ILE A 236 9.57 -32.83 -17.17
CA ILE A 236 10.15 -31.70 -16.42
C ILE A 236 9.31 -30.42 -16.64
N TYR A 237 8.91 -30.13 -17.87
CA TYR A 237 8.05 -28.99 -18.19
C TYR A 237 6.76 -28.99 -17.37
N ASN A 238 6.08 -30.14 -17.30
CA ASN A 238 4.85 -30.26 -16.53
C ASN A 238 5.10 -30.10 -15.02
N VAL A 239 6.22 -30.61 -14.50
CA VAL A 239 6.62 -30.39 -13.09
C VAL A 239 6.84 -28.91 -12.81
N VAL A 240 7.61 -28.23 -13.65
CA VAL A 240 7.90 -26.79 -13.53
C VAL A 240 6.61 -25.97 -13.61
N ASN A 241 5.71 -26.29 -14.55
CA ASN A 241 4.40 -25.63 -14.66
C ASN A 241 3.52 -25.86 -13.44
N ILE A 242 3.54 -27.06 -12.85
CA ILE A 242 2.76 -27.36 -11.65
C ILE A 242 3.31 -26.60 -10.45
N ILE A 243 4.64 -26.54 -10.28
CA ILE A 243 5.29 -25.74 -9.23
C ILE A 243 4.94 -24.26 -9.41
N PHE A 244 5.03 -23.77 -10.65
CA PHE A 244 4.64 -22.41 -11.01
C PHE A 244 3.19 -22.14 -10.60
N ALA A 245 2.24 -22.95 -11.09
CA ALA A 245 0.81 -22.80 -10.80
C ALA A 245 0.49 -22.88 -9.29
N PHE A 246 1.11 -23.80 -8.56
CA PHE A 246 0.91 -23.96 -7.12
C PHE A 246 1.27 -22.70 -6.35
N ILE A 247 2.40 -22.08 -6.70
CA ILE A 247 2.92 -20.95 -5.94
C ILE A 247 2.05 -19.68 -6.13
N TYR A 248 1.41 -19.51 -7.30
CA TYR A 248 0.36 -18.49 -7.48
C TYR A 248 -0.83 -18.70 -6.53
N GLY A 249 -1.13 -19.95 -6.19
CA GLY A 249 -2.14 -20.33 -5.21
C GLY A 249 -1.72 -20.02 -3.77
N VAL A 250 -0.52 -20.42 -3.33
CA VAL A 250 -0.12 -20.48 -1.90
C VAL A 250 -0.03 -19.13 -1.17
N CYS A 251 -0.13 -17.98 -1.85
CA CYS A 251 -0.11 -16.65 -1.22
C CYS A 251 -1.06 -16.51 0.01
N ILE A 252 -2.09 -17.36 0.08
CA ILE A 252 -3.18 -17.45 1.06
C ILE A 252 -2.73 -17.59 2.54
N ILE A 253 -1.72 -18.43 2.82
CA ILE A 253 -1.43 -18.84 4.22
C ILE A 253 -0.92 -17.66 5.05
N PHE A 254 -0.26 -16.69 4.42
CA PHE A 254 0.26 -15.51 5.11
C PHE A 254 -0.83 -14.53 5.57
N TYR A 255 -1.98 -14.45 4.90
CA TYR A 255 -2.98 -13.42 5.23
C TYR A 255 -3.72 -13.74 6.53
N ARG A 256 -4.18 -14.98 6.70
CA ARG A 256 -5.02 -15.34 7.86
C ARG A 256 -4.25 -15.25 9.18
N HIS A 257 -2.99 -15.71 9.21
CA HIS A 257 -2.18 -15.69 10.42
C HIS A 257 -1.83 -14.26 10.86
N ASN A 258 -1.58 -13.35 9.92
CA ASN A 258 -1.28 -11.95 10.23
C ASN A 258 -2.54 -11.12 10.57
N MET A 259 -3.72 -11.59 10.14
CA MET A 259 -4.98 -10.85 10.32
C MET A 259 -5.71 -11.22 11.62
N LEU A 260 -5.62 -12.49 12.05
CA LEU A 260 -6.20 -12.94 13.33
C LEU A 260 -5.47 -12.34 14.57
N SER A 261 -4.27 -11.79 14.38
CA SER A 261 -3.49 -11.21 15.47
C SER A 261 -3.83 -9.75 15.79
N ILE A 262 -4.86 -9.16 15.19
CA ILE A 262 -5.37 -7.84 15.62
C ILE A 262 -6.56 -8.11 16.57
N PRO A 263 -6.39 -8.00 17.88
CA PRO A 263 -7.53 -8.10 18.79
C PRO A 263 -8.51 -6.99 18.42
N SER A 264 -9.73 -7.37 18.03
CA SER A 264 -10.82 -6.45 17.68
C SER A 264 -11.24 -5.51 18.82
N ASN A 265 -10.66 -5.69 20.01
CA ASN A 265 -10.91 -4.90 21.21
C ASN A 265 -9.63 -4.25 21.78
N ALA A 266 -8.54 -4.18 21.01
CA ALA A 266 -7.32 -3.55 21.48
C ALA A 266 -7.54 -2.03 21.65
N VAL A 267 -7.76 -1.60 22.89
CA VAL A 267 -7.71 -0.20 23.29
C VAL A 267 -6.27 0.27 23.14
N SER A 268 -6.06 1.37 22.43
CA SER A 268 -4.78 2.06 22.48
C SER A 268 -4.96 3.50 22.94
N PHE A 269 -3.90 4.07 23.51
CA PHE A 269 -3.89 5.45 23.94
C PHE A 269 -2.91 6.24 23.09
N ILE A 270 -3.36 7.38 22.59
CA ILE A 270 -2.52 8.36 21.90
C ILE A 270 -2.55 9.67 22.68
N LYS A 271 -1.45 10.42 22.69
CA LYS A 271 -1.44 11.78 23.26
C LYS A 271 -1.86 12.77 22.17
N SER A 272 -2.75 13.70 22.49
CA SER A 272 -3.05 14.84 21.63
C SER A 272 -1.83 15.78 21.54
N GLN A 273 -1.83 16.72 20.59
CA GLN A 273 -0.80 17.77 20.52
C GLN A 273 -0.70 18.59 21.81
N LYS A 274 -1.79 18.68 22.59
CA LYS A 274 -1.82 19.33 23.91
C LYS A 274 -1.41 18.39 25.06
N GLY A 275 -0.81 17.25 24.78
CA GLY A 275 -0.40 16.25 25.78
C GLY A 275 -1.54 15.37 26.35
N ASN A 276 -2.80 15.73 26.14
CA ASN A 276 -3.94 14.99 26.70
C ASN A 276 -4.03 13.55 26.18
N LYS A 277 -4.25 12.58 27.07
CA LYS A 277 -4.49 11.17 26.73
C LYS A 277 -5.84 11.05 25.99
N MET A 278 -5.81 10.49 24.79
CA MET A 278 -6.98 10.15 23.99
C MET A 278 -7.02 8.64 23.81
N LEU A 279 -8.22 8.08 23.82
CA LEU A 279 -8.45 6.65 23.64
C LEU A 279 -8.78 6.40 22.18
N VAL A 280 -8.15 5.39 21.56
CA VAL A 280 -8.45 4.96 20.21
C VAL A 280 -8.95 3.53 20.24
N MET A 281 -10.17 3.33 19.74
CA MET A 281 -10.79 2.01 19.63
C MET A 281 -11.53 1.93 18.29
N ASN A 282 -11.32 0.87 17.53
CA ASN A 282 -12.03 0.57 16.27
C ASN A 282 -12.06 1.74 15.27
N ASP A 283 -10.92 2.43 15.08
CA ASP A 283 -10.81 3.60 14.21
C ASP A 283 -11.62 4.83 14.67
N TYR A 284 -11.94 4.94 15.96
CA TYR A 284 -12.53 6.13 16.55
C TYR A 284 -11.63 6.70 17.62
N ILE A 285 -11.41 8.02 17.58
CA ILE A 285 -10.70 8.76 18.61
C ILE A 285 -11.72 9.30 19.61
N PHE A 286 -11.58 8.90 20.86
CA PHE A 286 -12.38 9.38 21.97
C PHE A 286 -11.53 10.30 22.86
N LYS A 287 -12.06 11.49 23.13
CA LYS A 287 -11.49 12.44 24.09
C LYS A 287 -12.02 12.10 25.48
N PHE A 288 -11.15 12.09 26.47
CA PHE A 288 -11.57 11.99 27.86
C PHE A 288 -12.56 13.11 28.18
N ASN A 289 -13.69 12.76 28.79
CA ASN A 289 -14.76 13.68 29.14
C ASN A 289 -14.79 13.92 30.65
N LYS A 290 -15.03 12.86 31.44
CA LYS A 290 -15.12 12.92 32.90
C LYS A 290 -14.92 11.55 33.52
N THR A 291 -14.63 11.52 34.83
CA THR A 291 -14.66 10.30 35.66
C THR A 291 -15.88 10.38 36.58
N VAL A 292 -16.65 9.29 36.68
CA VAL A 292 -17.76 9.17 37.64
C VAL A 292 -17.57 7.86 38.39
N GLY A 293 -17.19 7.95 39.67
CA GLY A 293 -16.84 6.80 40.49
C GLY A 293 -15.67 5.99 39.88
N PRO A 294 -15.77 4.66 39.76
CA PRO A 294 -14.71 3.81 39.20
C PRO A 294 -14.67 3.80 37.66
N THR A 295 -15.46 4.66 36.99
CA THR A 295 -15.62 4.64 35.53
C THR A 295 -15.14 5.93 34.88
N LYS A 296 -14.28 5.82 33.87
CA LYS A 296 -13.85 6.92 32.98
C LYS A 296 -14.75 6.95 31.74
N TYR A 297 -15.23 8.14 31.40
CA TYR A 297 -16.09 8.38 30.25
C TYR A 297 -15.29 9.10 29.17
N TYR A 298 -15.28 8.52 27.98
CA TYR A 298 -14.70 9.11 26.79
C TYR A 298 -15.80 9.45 25.79
N ARG A 299 -15.71 10.62 25.16
CA ARG A 299 -16.64 11.08 24.11
C ARG A 299 -15.92 11.11 22.76
N CYS A 300 -16.57 10.61 21.73
CA CYS A 300 -16.07 10.65 20.37
C CYS A 300 -15.68 12.08 19.94
N LYS A 301 -14.50 12.27 19.34
CA LYS A 301 -13.99 13.60 18.91
C LYS A 301 -14.76 14.16 17.70
N HIS A 302 -15.36 13.29 16.90
CA HIS A 302 -15.98 13.67 15.64
C HIS A 302 -17.25 14.51 15.85
N SER A 303 -17.41 15.60 15.09
CA SER A 303 -18.61 16.45 15.15
C SER A 303 -19.84 15.61 14.83
N ARG A 304 -20.90 15.71 15.66
CA ARG A 304 -22.13 14.91 15.60
C ARG A 304 -22.03 13.45 16.06
N CYS A 305 -20.88 12.96 16.48
CA CYS A 305 -20.75 11.61 17.04
C CYS A 305 -21.20 11.59 18.51
N ILE A 306 -22.34 10.94 18.79
CA ILE A 306 -22.93 10.88 20.14
C ILE A 306 -22.32 9.73 20.98
N VAL A 307 -21.45 8.92 20.39
CA VAL A 307 -20.90 7.71 21.05
C VAL A 307 -20.03 8.06 22.25
N THR A 308 -20.36 7.45 23.38
CA THR A 308 -19.54 7.44 24.59
C THR A 308 -19.00 6.05 24.84
N LEU A 309 -17.75 6.01 25.29
CA LEU A 309 -17.06 4.77 25.66
C LEU A 309 -16.68 4.84 27.13
N HIS A 310 -16.93 3.75 27.85
CA HIS A 310 -16.67 3.67 29.28
C HIS A 310 -15.53 2.68 29.54
N THR A 311 -14.52 3.13 30.28
CA THR A 311 -13.48 2.24 30.81
C THR A 311 -13.48 2.28 32.32
N ASP A 312 -12.90 1.28 32.97
CA ASP A 312 -12.56 1.36 34.38
C ASP A 312 -11.33 2.29 34.61
N LEU A 313 -10.88 2.39 35.87
CA LEU A 313 -9.69 3.15 36.23
C LEU A 313 -8.39 2.59 35.62
N ASN A 314 -8.36 1.28 35.33
CA ASN A 314 -7.26 0.57 34.67
C ASN A 314 -7.35 0.60 33.15
N ASP A 315 -8.23 1.43 32.59
CA ASP A 315 -8.41 1.61 31.15
C ASP A 315 -8.92 0.36 30.40
N VAL A 316 -9.52 -0.60 31.12
CA VAL A 316 -10.23 -1.76 30.56
C VAL A 316 -11.67 -1.36 30.22
N ILE A 317 -12.16 -1.74 29.03
CA ILE A 317 -13.51 -1.38 28.59
C ILE A 317 -14.53 -2.10 29.46
N SER A 318 -15.35 -1.33 30.19
CA SER A 318 -16.39 -1.87 31.07
C SER A 318 -17.74 -1.97 30.36
N LYS A 319 -18.08 -0.98 29.50
CA LYS A 319 -19.29 -0.98 28.67
C LYS A 319 -19.05 -0.24 27.35
N PHE A 320 -19.38 -0.90 26.25
CA PHE A 320 -19.48 -0.28 24.93
C PHE A 320 -20.90 -0.46 24.40
N ASN A 321 -21.64 0.64 24.25
CA ASN A 321 -23.03 0.57 23.82
C ASN A 321 -23.10 0.18 22.33
N GLU A 322 -23.57 -1.03 22.04
CA GLU A 322 -23.58 -1.61 20.70
C GLU A 322 -24.53 -0.86 19.74
N ALA A 323 -25.62 -0.29 20.25
CA ALA A 323 -26.50 0.59 19.49
C ALA A 323 -25.77 1.88 19.05
N ALA A 324 -24.92 2.43 19.93
CA ALA A 324 -24.10 3.59 19.62
C ALA A 324 -22.99 3.25 18.61
N LYS A 325 -22.40 2.04 18.68
CA LYS A 325 -21.45 1.52 17.69
C LYS A 325 -22.05 1.48 16.28
N ASN A 326 -23.26 0.97 16.14
CA ASN A 326 -23.94 0.87 14.85
C ASN A 326 -24.28 2.27 14.29
N ARG A 327 -24.63 3.22 15.16
CA ARG A 327 -24.90 4.61 14.79
C ARG A 327 -23.65 5.38 14.36
N ALA A 328 -22.53 5.24 15.08
CA ALA A 328 -21.25 5.83 14.66
C ALA A 328 -20.80 5.34 13.28
N LYS A 329 -20.97 4.04 12.98
CA LYS A 329 -20.63 3.49 11.65
C LYS A 329 -21.40 4.14 10.50
N LEU A 330 -22.60 4.66 10.77
CA LEU A 330 -23.47 5.33 9.81
C LEU A 330 -23.19 6.84 9.70
N GLU A 331 -22.83 7.50 10.81
CA GLU A 331 -22.83 8.97 10.92
C GLU A 331 -21.45 9.64 10.83
N THR A 332 -20.32 8.92 11.02
CA THR A 332 -18.98 9.56 11.03
C THR A 332 -18.24 9.45 9.69
N THR A 333 -17.57 10.53 9.28
CA THR A 333 -16.61 10.49 8.15
C THR A 333 -15.33 9.72 8.52
N LEU A 334 -14.71 9.13 7.50
CA LEU A 334 -13.60 8.18 7.62
C LEU A 334 -12.32 8.85 8.16
N ILE A 335 -11.56 8.17 9.04
CA ILE A 335 -10.23 8.63 9.50
C ILE A 335 -9.31 9.12 8.35
N PRO A 336 -9.23 8.44 7.19
CA PRO A 336 -8.52 8.96 6.02
C PRO A 336 -8.92 10.39 5.62
N GLN A 337 -10.21 10.73 5.68
CA GLN A 337 -10.69 12.09 5.38
C GLN A 337 -10.22 13.11 6.42
N ILE A 338 -10.06 12.70 7.68
CA ILE A 338 -9.50 13.56 8.73
C ILE A 338 -8.03 13.86 8.45
N TYR A 339 -7.25 12.88 8.00
CA TYR A 339 -5.85 13.10 7.62
C TYR A 339 -5.72 13.96 6.36
N ASP A 340 -6.60 13.79 5.37
CA ASP A 340 -6.61 14.64 4.18
C ASP A 340 -7.00 16.08 4.56
N GLU A 341 -7.99 16.28 5.43
CA GLU A 341 -8.35 17.61 5.95
C GLU A 341 -7.23 18.24 6.80
N GLU A 342 -6.57 17.47 7.68
CA GLU A 342 -5.45 17.96 8.48
C GLU A 342 -4.21 18.25 7.61
N ALA A 343 -3.94 17.46 6.57
CA ALA A 343 -2.87 17.73 5.60
C ALA A 343 -3.16 18.99 4.78
N ILE A 344 -4.41 19.18 4.32
CA ILE A 344 -4.85 20.41 3.66
C ILE A 344 -4.71 21.61 4.61
N ARG A 345 -5.08 21.48 5.88
CA ARG A 345 -4.89 22.55 6.89
C ARG A 345 -3.42 22.84 7.15
N PHE A 346 -2.56 21.82 7.15
CA PHE A 346 -1.13 22.00 7.35
C PHE A 346 -0.48 22.70 6.16
N ASP A 347 -0.78 22.29 4.93
CA ASP A 347 -0.31 22.99 3.71
C ASP A 347 -0.87 24.41 3.63
N MET A 348 -2.14 24.61 3.95
CA MET A 348 -2.73 25.94 4.09
C MET A 348 -1.96 26.74 5.15
N SER A 349 -1.66 26.18 6.32
CA SER A 349 -0.89 26.89 7.35
C SER A 349 0.53 27.24 6.87
N LYS A 350 1.19 26.38 6.08
CA LYS A 350 2.50 26.69 5.49
C LYS A 350 2.40 27.80 4.46
N LEU A 351 1.38 27.80 3.63
CA LEU A 351 1.08 28.88 2.68
C LEU A 351 0.73 30.18 3.40
N THR A 352 -0.06 30.11 4.48
CA THR A 352 -0.38 31.28 5.32
C THR A 352 0.86 31.78 6.05
N ILE A 353 1.74 30.90 6.53
CA ILE A 353 3.02 31.25 7.16
C ILE A 353 4.01 31.82 6.13
N ALA A 354 4.03 31.30 4.90
CA ALA A 354 4.84 31.84 3.80
C ALA A 354 4.29 33.16 3.26
N ALA A 355 2.98 33.40 3.39
CA ALA A 355 2.32 34.66 3.04
C ALA A 355 2.36 35.69 4.18
N LEU A 356 2.75 35.28 5.40
CA LEU A 356 3.01 36.24 6.47
C LEU A 356 4.31 36.99 6.13
N PRO A 357 4.30 38.34 6.20
CA PRO A 357 5.50 39.12 5.96
C PRO A 357 6.60 38.66 6.92
N SER A 358 7.83 38.62 6.42
CA SER A 358 8.97 38.19 7.23
C SER A 358 9.07 39.03 8.50
N GLU A 359 9.62 38.47 9.58
CA GLU A 359 9.75 39.18 10.86
C GLU A 359 10.43 40.56 10.69
N ARG A 360 11.36 40.67 9.73
CA ARG A 360 11.98 41.95 9.31
C ARG A 360 10.99 42.92 8.69
N GLU A 361 10.14 42.48 7.77
CA GLU A 361 9.12 43.32 7.14
C GLU A 361 8.08 43.76 8.17
N MET A 362 7.68 42.86 9.08
CA MET A 362 6.73 43.17 10.13
C MET A 362 7.34 44.19 11.12
N SER A 363 8.60 44.03 11.52
CA SER A 363 9.32 45.01 12.36
C SER A 363 9.52 46.36 11.66
N SER A 364 9.85 46.34 10.37
CA SER A 364 9.98 47.56 9.54
C SER A 364 8.66 48.33 9.48
N THR A 365 7.55 47.63 9.24
CA THR A 365 6.22 48.23 9.15
C THR A 365 5.77 48.78 10.51
N LEU A 366 6.05 48.06 11.59
CA LEU A 366 5.74 48.50 12.96
C LEU A 366 6.56 49.74 13.37
N ASN A 367 7.85 49.78 13.00
CA ASN A 367 8.72 50.92 13.25
C ASN A 367 8.30 52.15 12.42
N LYS A 368 7.85 51.94 11.18
CA LYS A 368 7.29 53.01 10.34
C LYS A 368 6.00 53.57 10.93
N ALA A 369 5.11 52.70 11.42
CA ALA A 369 3.88 53.12 12.10
C ALA A 369 4.18 53.88 13.41
N ARG A 370 5.14 53.41 14.22
CA ARG A 370 5.58 54.12 15.43
C ARG A 370 6.14 55.51 15.13
N ARG A 371 6.93 55.66 14.06
CA ARG A 371 7.45 56.97 13.63
C ARG A 371 6.35 57.94 13.19
N LEU A 372 5.23 57.43 12.66
CA LEU A 372 4.08 58.26 12.30
C LEU A 372 3.24 58.66 13.52
N GLN A 373 3.28 57.88 14.60
CA GLN A 373 2.56 58.17 15.85
C GLN A 373 3.39 58.90 16.89
N THR A 374 4.71 59.03 16.72
CA THR A 374 5.53 59.82 17.63
C THR A 374 5.39 61.30 17.26
N PRO A 375 4.74 62.13 18.10
CA PRO A 375 4.69 63.56 17.85
C PRO A 375 6.11 64.12 17.79
N ALA A 376 6.35 65.03 16.86
CA ALA A 376 7.64 65.71 16.74
C ALA A 376 7.95 66.39 18.09
N ILE A 377 9.07 65.99 18.70
CA ILE A 377 9.55 66.62 19.92
C ILE A 377 9.81 68.09 19.59
N PRO A 378 9.19 69.06 20.29
CA PRO A 378 9.44 70.46 20.03
C PRO A 378 10.93 70.74 20.20
N GLY A 379 11.53 71.27 19.13
CA GLY A 379 12.93 71.64 19.11
C GLY A 379 13.24 72.63 20.23
N THR A 380 14.32 72.32 20.95
CA THR A 380 15.01 73.22 21.90
C THR A 380 14.18 73.72 23.08
N GLN A 381 13.94 72.84 24.05
CA GLN A 381 14.09 73.23 25.46
C GLN A 381 15.27 72.44 26.01
N ILE A 382 16.38 73.14 26.24
CA ILE A 382 17.52 72.62 26.98
C ILE A 382 16.99 72.37 28.39
N PHE A 383 16.72 71.11 28.72
CA PHE A 383 16.45 70.72 30.10
C PHE A 383 17.74 70.94 30.88
N GLU A 384 17.80 72.02 31.67
CA GLU A 384 18.78 72.16 32.72
C GLU A 384 18.58 71.00 33.69
N ILE A 385 19.54 70.09 33.73
CA ILE A 385 19.54 68.97 34.66
C ILE A 385 19.73 69.57 36.06
N PRO A 386 18.77 69.40 36.99
CA PRO A 386 18.91 69.91 38.34
C PRO A 386 20.16 69.32 39.00
N GLU A 387 20.98 70.18 39.60
CA GLU A 387 22.29 69.85 40.16
C GLU A 387 22.25 68.68 41.18
N PHE A 388 21.08 68.44 41.79
CA PHE A 388 20.82 67.32 42.70
C PHE A 388 21.13 65.95 42.09
N TYR A 389 20.92 65.74 40.78
CA TYR A 389 21.18 64.45 40.13
C TYR A 389 22.66 64.17 39.88
N THR A 390 23.54 65.16 39.95
CA THR A 390 24.99 64.96 39.74
C THR A 390 25.72 64.47 41.00
N LYS A 391 25.13 64.62 42.20
CA LYS A 391 25.76 64.18 43.45
C LYS A 391 25.59 62.69 43.76
N THR A 392 24.54 62.04 43.25
CA THR A 392 24.21 60.65 43.63
C THR A 392 25.00 59.58 42.86
N LEU A 393 25.65 59.94 41.74
CA LEU A 393 26.38 59.00 40.88
C LEU A 393 27.86 58.85 41.19
N LYS A 394 28.43 59.63 42.11
CA LYS A 394 29.88 59.58 42.41
C LYS A 394 30.31 58.45 43.36
N ASN A 395 29.39 57.77 44.06
CA ASN A 395 29.76 56.86 45.16
C ASN A 395 29.18 55.43 45.08
N LEU A 396 28.65 54.99 43.93
CA LEU A 396 28.15 53.61 43.80
C LEU A 396 29.14 52.75 43.00
N PRO A 397 29.72 51.67 43.59
CA PRO A 397 30.57 50.75 42.86
C PRO A 397 29.75 49.97 41.82
N PHE A 398 30.15 50.07 40.56
CA PHE A 398 29.59 49.28 39.47
C PHE A 398 30.01 47.81 39.63
N TYR A 399 29.08 46.93 39.99
CA TYR A 399 29.26 45.49 39.85
C TYR A 399 28.98 45.10 38.40
N VAL A 400 30.05 44.76 37.68
CA VAL A 400 29.95 44.13 36.35
C VAL A 400 29.67 42.64 36.56
N SER A 401 28.45 42.21 36.26
CA SER A 401 28.09 40.79 36.18
C SER A 401 28.60 40.22 34.86
N THR A 402 29.66 39.41 34.91
CA THR A 402 30.04 38.53 33.80
C THR A 402 29.22 37.25 33.85
N ASN A 403 28.39 37.04 32.83
CA ASN A 403 27.87 35.73 32.41
C ASN A 403 27.81 35.68 30.89
#